data_AF-A0A5E6NTB6-F1
#
_entry.id   AF-A0A5E6NTB6-F1
#
_cell.length_a   1.000
_cell.length_b   1.000
_cell.length_c   1.000
_cell.angle_alpha   90.00
_cell.angle_beta   90.00
_cell.angle_gamma   90.00
#
_symmetry.space_group_name_H-M   'P 1'
#
loop_
_entity.id
_entity.type
_entity.pdbx_description
1 polymer ?
#
loop_
_entity_poly.entity_id
_entity_poly.type
_entity_poly.pdbx_seq_one_letter_code
_entity_poly.pdbx_strand_id
1 'polypeptide(L)' 'MPKTYEQNDKSEDDVIVYLHYFIGNSDWYITECDQEHSRHQAFGYAVLNADLEMAELGYISIRS' A
#
# COMPACT_ATOMS: atom_id res chain seq x y z
N MET A 1 -3.78 -7.61 9.32
CA MET A 1 -2.96 -6.51 8.79
C MET A 1 -3.08 -5.36 9.76
N PRO A 2 -2.03 -4.54 9.93
CA PRO A 2 -2.14 -3.34 10.75
C PRO A 2 -3.25 -2.43 10.22
N LYS A 3 -3.91 -1.76 11.16
CA LYS A 3 -4.89 -0.72 10.90
C LYS A 3 -4.18 0.52 10.34
N THR A 4 -4.97 1.37 9.69
CA THR A 4 -4.51 2.65 9.19
C THR A 4 -3.81 3.46 10.29
N TYR A 5 -2.65 4.03 9.97
CA TYR A 5 -1.75 4.84 10.80
C TYR A 5 -0.89 4.11 11.83
N GLU A 6 -0.93 2.78 11.93
CA GLU A 6 -0.09 2.05 12.90
C GLU A 6 1.41 2.06 12.54
N GLN A 7 1.77 2.42 11.30
CA GLN A 7 3.17 2.49 10.85
C GLN A 7 3.66 3.90 10.54
N ASN A 8 2.82 4.93 10.72
CA ASN A 8 3.16 6.32 10.36
C ASN A 8 4.35 6.90 11.14
N ASP A 9 4.57 6.44 12.38
CA ASP A 9 5.67 6.93 13.23
C ASP A 9 7.00 6.18 12.99
N LYS A 10 7.01 5.22 12.06
CA LYS A 10 8.20 4.42 11.74
C LYS A 10 9.02 5.12 10.66
N SER A 11 10.34 4.92 10.72
CA SER A 11 11.21 5.28 9.60
C SER A 11 10.88 4.40 8.38
N GLU A 12 11.20 4.87 7.18
CA GLU A 12 10.95 4.12 5.93
C GLU A 12 11.57 2.71 5.97
N ASP A 13 12.75 2.58 6.59
CA ASP A 13 13.46 1.31 6.76
C ASP A 13 12.77 0.34 7.74
N ASP A 14 11.90 0.85 8.63
CA ASP A 14 11.18 0.08 9.64
C ASP A 14 9.74 -0.26 9.21
N VAL A 15 9.30 0.21 8.04
CA VAL A 15 7.97 -0.09 7.50
C VAL A 15 7.94 -1.52 6.95
N ILE A 16 7.09 -2.35 7.56
CA ILE A 16 6.83 -3.73 7.11
C ILE A 16 5.80 -3.71 5.99
N VAL A 17 6.13 -4.35 4.87
CA VAL A 17 5.18 -4.70 3.80
C VAL A 17 4.54 -6.04 4.12
N TYR A 18 3.21 -6.11 4.11
CA TYR A 18 2.44 -7.32 4.43
C TYR A 18 1.91 -8.05 3.19
N LEU A 19 1.68 -7.34 2.09
CA LEU A 19 1.29 -7.94 0.81
C LEU A 19 2.00 -7.25 -0.35
N HIS A 20 2.19 -8.00 -1.42
CA HIS A 20 2.65 -7.50 -2.71
C HIS A 20 1.70 -8.03 -3.79
N TYR A 21 1.09 -7.11 -4.54
CA TYR A 21 0.34 -7.43 -5.75
C TYR A 21 1.16 -7.01 -6.96
N PHE A 22 1.18 -7.87 -7.97
CA PHE A 22 1.85 -7.61 -9.23
C PHE A 22 0.92 -7.89 -10.40
N ILE A 23 0.66 -6.87 -11.23
CA ILE A 23 -0.12 -7.01 -12.46
C ILE A 23 0.34 -6.00 -13.50
N GLY A 24 0.50 -6.42 -14.75
CA GLY A 24 0.77 -5.51 -15.87
C GLY A 24 2.01 -4.65 -15.67
N ASN A 25 3.12 -5.22 -15.18
CA ASN A 25 4.36 -4.51 -14.86
C ASN A 25 4.18 -3.40 -13.80
N SER A 26 3.19 -3.56 -12.93
CA SER A 26 2.91 -2.62 -11.85
C SER A 26 2.87 -3.38 -10.53
N ASP A 27 3.38 -2.74 -9.48
CA ASP A 27 3.55 -3.28 -8.15
C ASP A 27 2.76 -2.46 -7.13
N TRP A 28 2.08 -3.16 -6.22
CA TRP A 28 1.46 -2.55 -5.04
C TRP A 28 1.95 -3.27 -3.79
N TYR A 29 2.72 -2.55 -2.97
CA TYR A 29 3.23 -3.03 -1.69
C TYR A 29 2.32 -2.49 -0.58
N ILE A 30 1.51 -3.36 0.01
CA ILE A 30 0.54 -2.97 1.04
C ILE A 30 1.19 -3.01 2.42
N THR A 31 1.18 -1.87 3.10
CA THR A 31 1.67 -1.72 4.47
C THR A 31 0.50 -1.78 5.45
N GLU A 32 -0.64 -1.17 5.12
CA GLU A 32 -1.80 -1.10 6.01
C GLU A 32 -3.10 -1.43 5.26
N CYS A 33 -4.09 -1.98 5.97
CA CYS A 33 -5.40 -2.25 5.39
C CYS A 33 -6.50 -1.73 6.31
N ASP A 34 -7.31 -0.81 5.80
CA ASP A 34 -8.53 -0.39 6.49
C ASP A 34 -9.67 -1.34 6.12
N GLN A 35 -10.04 -2.20 7.07
CA GLN A 35 -11.21 -3.07 6.93
C GLN A 35 -12.36 -2.61 7.83
N GLU A 36 -12.22 -1.48 8.53
CA GLU A 36 -13.22 -1.00 9.46
C GLU A 36 -14.27 -0.12 8.72
N HIS A 37 -15.55 -0.29 9.08
CA HIS A 37 -16.63 0.64 8.69
C HIS A 37 -16.89 0.81 7.18
N SER A 38 -16.89 -0.29 6.42
CA SER A 38 -17.32 -0.32 4.99
C SER A 38 -16.35 0.33 3.99
N ARG A 39 -15.25 0.94 4.44
CA ARG A 39 -14.16 1.36 3.56
C ARG A 39 -13.36 0.12 3.19
N HIS A 40 -13.22 -0.11 1.89
CA HIS A 40 -12.45 -1.22 1.33
C HIS A 40 -11.23 -0.60 0.67
N GLN A 41 -10.28 -0.17 1.51
CA GLN A 41 -9.11 0.58 1.07
C GLN A 41 -7.89 0.04 1.81
N ALA A 42 -6.77 0.01 1.10
CA ALA A 42 -5.46 -0.26 1.65
C ALA A 42 -4.61 1.01 1.58
N PHE A 43 -3.49 1.03 2.29
CA PHE A 43 -2.45 2.05 2.14
C PHE A 43 -1.13 1.35 1.82
N GLY A 44 -0.36 1.93 0.92
CA GLY A 44 0.86 1.30 0.45
C GLY A 44 1.57 2.08 -0.64
N TYR A 45 2.62 1.47 -1.16
CA TYR A 45 3.48 2.02 -2.21
C TYR A 45 3.10 1.42 -3.57
N ALA A 46 2.87 2.25 -4.56
CA ALA A 46 2.51 1.87 -5.91
C ALA A 46 3.60 2.25 -6.91
N VAL A 47 4.04 1.28 -7.72
CA VAL A 47 4.93 1.48 -8.86
C VAL A 47 4.16 1.10 -10.11
N LEU A 48 3.85 2.05 -10.98
CA LEU A 48 3.08 1.77 -12.20
C LEU A 48 4.01 1.63 -13.39
N ASN A 49 3.82 0.59 -14.20
CA ASN A 49 4.62 0.32 -15.40
C ASN A 49 6.15 0.27 -15.16
N ALA A 50 6.58 -0.17 -13.98
CA ALA A 50 7.97 -0.14 -13.51
C ALA A 50 8.61 1.26 -13.50
N ASP A 51 7.81 2.32 -13.49
CA ASP A 51 8.28 3.70 -13.36
C ASP A 51 8.51 4.04 -11.88
N LEU A 52 9.77 3.91 -11.46
CA LEU A 52 10.20 4.21 -10.09
C LEU A 52 10.27 5.71 -9.80
N GLU A 53 10.36 6.56 -10.83
CA GLU A 53 10.42 8.02 -10.64
C GLU A 53 9.04 8.58 -10.28
N MET A 54 7.98 7.94 -10.77
CA MET A 54 6.58 8.30 -10.54
C MET A 54 5.88 7.42 -9.50
N ALA A 55 6.62 6.62 -8.74
CA ALA A 55 6.06 5.76 -7.71
C ALA A 55 5.60 6.56 -6.48
N GLU A 56 4.48 6.15 -5.87
CA GLU A 56 3.81 6.95 -4.84
C GLU A 56 3.34 6.12 -3.64
N LEU A 57 3.31 6.75 -2.46
CA LEU A 57 2.61 6.25 -1.28
C LEU A 57 1.19 6.82 -1.26
N GLY A 58 0.19 5.95 -1.15
CA GLY A 58 -1.20 6.41 -1.20
C GLY A 58 -2.22 5.36 -0.83
N TYR A 59 -3.48 5.78 -0.85
CA TYR A 59 -4.62 4.89 -0.65
C TYR A 59 -4.91 4.11 -1.92
N ILE A 60 -5.10 2.80 -1.78
CA ILE A 60 -5.34 1.85 -2.85
C ILE A 60 -6.75 1.28 -2.66
N SER A 61 -7.60 1.42 -3.68
CA SER A 61 -8.92 0.76 -3.67
C SER A 61 -8.73 -0.74 -3.87
N ILE A 62 -9.33 -1.54 -2.99
CA ILE A 62 -9.31 -3.01 -3.07
C ILE A 62 -10.65 -3.60 -3.50
N ARG A 63 -11.47 -2.79 -4.20
CA ARG A 63 -12.70 -3.24 -4.87
C ARG A 63 -12.46 -3.46 -6.37
N SER A 64 -13.01 -4.56 -6.88
CA SER A 64 -13.12 -4.87 -8.32
C SER A 64 -14.27 -4.12 -8.98
#